data_AF-A0AA43D4F6-F1
#
_entry.id   AF-A0AA43D4F6-F1
#
_cell.length_a   1.000
_cell.length_b   1.000
_cell.length_c   1.000
_cell.angle_alpha   90.00
_cell.angle_beta   90.00
_cell.angle_gamma   90.00
#
_symmetry.space_group_name_H-M   'P 1'
#
loop_
_entity.id
_entity.type
_entity.pdbx_description
1 polymer ?
#
loop_
_entity_poly.entity_id
_entity_poly.type
_entity_poly.pdbx_seq_one_letter_code
_entity_poly.pdbx_strand_id
1 'polypeptide(L)'
;MDLTILFSPVDDSLLANISSPSSFLKNIQVFGEKMPDYKKAHIAIFGIKEERGTVRNKGTAAGPDEIRKKLYSLKRGIGAYRIVDLGNLNVGHDLPETYVRISEVCRMMLEHNVLPVIIGGSHDLDFGQYCAYETMDKLVSLLNIDAYLDLEEKKESGESQQHIHKILLHEPNYLFSYTHLAYQSYLIDPLSVSILEKLYFEAFRIGLMRTNMQEMEPTIRNADMMSVDITAIRSSDAPGNANAQPFGLSGEEACQVCWYAGMNEKLSSVGFYEYNPQFDDVHKKTASVVATMIWYFIEGYYHRKNEQNFKSNDFMKYSVSMPVEPEILTFYKSKVSEKWWLEVPYPTGRKRYARNSIAPCSYNDYQTAIKGEVPERYISMLAKLI
;
A
#
# COMPACT_ATOMS: atom_id res chain seq x y z
N MET A 1 1.07 -0.06 26.48
CA MET A 1 0.51 1.30 26.46
C MET A 1 -0.98 1.18 26.20
N ASP A 2 -1.80 2.00 26.85
CA ASP A 2 -3.24 2.05 26.54
C ASP A 2 -3.42 2.83 25.24
N LEU A 3 -3.95 2.19 24.20
CA LEU A 3 -4.13 2.80 22.88
C LEU A 3 -5.11 3.99 22.91
N THR A 4 -5.99 4.04 23.91
CA THR A 4 -7.01 5.09 24.01
C THR A 4 -6.43 6.50 24.14
N ILE A 5 -5.27 6.67 24.78
CA ILE A 5 -4.66 8.00 24.97
C ILE A 5 -4.07 8.58 23.69
N LEU A 6 -3.79 7.72 22.70
CA LEU A 6 -3.20 8.11 21.42
C LEU A 6 -4.24 8.57 20.41
N PHE A 7 -5.53 8.32 20.67
CA PHE A 7 -6.60 8.57 19.71
C PHE A 7 -7.62 9.57 20.24
N SER A 8 -8.11 10.40 19.32
CA SER A 8 -9.32 11.18 19.48
C SER A 8 -10.49 10.50 18.76
N PRO A 9 -11.70 10.50 19.33
CA PRO A 9 -12.85 9.88 18.71
C PRO A 9 -13.24 10.58 17.40
N VAL A 10 -14.01 9.85 16.58
CA VAL A 10 -14.64 10.41 15.37
C VAL A 10 -15.73 11.39 15.79
N ASP A 11 -15.78 12.54 15.13
CA ASP A 11 -16.80 13.55 15.40
C ASP A 11 -18.22 13.02 15.11
N ASP A 12 -19.16 13.23 16.04
CA ASP A 12 -20.54 12.74 15.94
C ASP A 12 -21.27 13.24 14.67
N SER A 13 -20.89 14.39 14.13
CA SER A 13 -21.45 14.91 12.88
C SER A 13 -21.14 14.03 11.66
N LEU A 14 -20.06 13.25 11.70
CA LEU A 14 -19.70 12.27 10.66
C LEU A 14 -20.58 11.02 10.73
N LEU A 15 -21.11 10.73 11.92
CA LEU A 15 -21.99 9.60 12.19
C LEU A 15 -23.46 9.95 11.94
N ALA A 16 -23.78 11.24 12.06
CA ALA A 16 -25.10 11.79 11.81
C ALA A 16 -25.55 11.54 10.35
N ASN A 17 -26.86 11.45 10.15
CA ASN A 17 -27.53 11.30 8.84
C ASN A 17 -27.34 9.95 8.11
N ILE A 18 -26.54 9.02 8.65
CA ILE A 18 -26.39 7.67 8.07
C ILE A 18 -27.27 6.69 8.83
N SER A 19 -28.47 6.44 8.31
CA SER A 19 -29.47 5.56 8.93
C SER A 19 -29.56 4.17 8.28
N SER A 20 -29.09 4.02 7.03
CA SER A 20 -29.27 2.78 6.28
C SER A 20 -28.51 1.62 6.92
N PRO A 21 -29.18 0.49 7.26
CA PRO A 21 -28.51 -0.68 7.86
C PRO A 21 -27.44 -1.31 6.97
N SER A 22 -27.53 -1.09 5.65
CA SER A 22 -26.56 -1.58 4.68
C SER A 22 -25.38 -0.63 4.45
N SER A 23 -25.32 0.53 5.13
CA SER A 23 -24.17 1.42 5.01
C SER A 23 -22.92 0.81 5.64
N PHE A 24 -21.75 1.19 5.13
CA PHE A 24 -20.45 0.76 5.63
C PHE A 24 -20.34 1.06 7.13
N LEU A 25 -20.71 2.28 7.54
CA LEU A 25 -20.67 2.71 8.94
C LEU A 25 -21.44 1.79 9.89
N LYS A 26 -22.64 1.32 9.50
CA LYS A 26 -23.47 0.46 10.36
C LYS A 26 -22.93 -0.98 10.49
N ASN A 27 -21.86 -1.31 9.78
CA ASN A 27 -21.28 -2.65 9.73
C ASN A 27 -19.83 -2.69 10.24
N ILE A 28 -19.36 -1.61 10.87
CA ILE A 28 -18.07 -1.52 11.55
C ILE A 28 -18.27 -1.03 12.99
N GLN A 29 -17.24 -1.13 13.83
CA GLN A 29 -17.24 -0.47 15.14
C GLN A 29 -16.43 0.82 15.04
N VAL A 30 -16.92 1.93 15.59
CA VAL A 30 -16.26 3.24 15.51
C VAL A 30 -15.99 3.76 16.90
N PHE A 31 -14.82 4.38 17.09
CA PHE A 31 -14.51 5.12 18.30
C PHE A 31 -15.33 6.41 18.38
N GLY A 32 -16.48 6.32 19.04
CA GLY A 32 -17.26 7.46 19.56
C GLY A 32 -16.96 7.66 21.04
N GLU A 33 -17.95 7.43 21.92
CA GLU A 33 -17.76 7.54 23.37
C GLU A 33 -16.76 6.51 23.95
N LYS A 34 -16.64 5.34 23.32
CA LYS A 34 -15.78 4.24 23.79
C LYS A 34 -14.96 3.64 22.65
N MET A 35 -13.67 3.45 22.90
CA MET A 35 -12.75 2.82 21.96
C MET A 35 -13.15 1.35 21.73
N PRO A 36 -13.30 0.91 20.47
CA PRO A 36 -13.59 -0.49 20.15
C PRO A 36 -12.38 -1.39 20.44
N ASP A 37 -12.64 -2.68 20.70
CA ASP A 37 -11.57 -3.67 20.82
C ASP A 37 -11.02 -4.02 19.44
N TYR A 38 -9.83 -3.50 19.14
CA TYR A 38 -9.16 -3.73 17.87
C TYR A 38 -8.50 -5.11 17.77
N LYS A 39 -8.22 -5.80 18.89
CA LYS A 39 -7.38 -7.01 18.90
C LYS A 39 -7.98 -8.22 18.17
N LYS A 40 -9.30 -8.19 17.93
CA LYS A 40 -10.03 -9.22 17.17
C LYS A 40 -10.51 -8.72 15.81
N ALA A 41 -10.16 -7.49 15.45
CA ALA A 41 -10.47 -6.94 14.14
C ALA A 41 -9.57 -7.59 13.07
N HIS A 42 -10.04 -7.57 11.84
CA HIS A 42 -9.22 -7.84 10.67
C HIS A 42 -8.50 -6.58 10.20
N ILE A 43 -9.21 -5.45 10.23
CA ILE A 43 -8.76 -4.17 9.71
C ILE A 43 -9.05 -3.11 10.77
N ALA A 44 -8.09 -2.22 10.99
CA ALA A 44 -8.26 -1.01 11.79
C ALA A 44 -8.01 0.21 10.91
N ILE A 45 -9.03 1.05 10.75
CA ILE A 45 -8.96 2.32 10.05
C ILE A 45 -8.59 3.39 11.05
N PHE A 46 -7.67 4.29 10.71
CA PHE A 46 -7.47 5.50 11.49
C PHE A 46 -6.98 6.67 10.64
N GLY A 47 -7.30 7.87 11.13
CA GLY A 47 -6.97 9.12 10.48
C GLY A 47 -5.71 9.76 11.10
N ILE A 48 -4.91 10.48 10.32
CA ILE A 48 -3.81 11.30 10.85
C ILE A 48 -3.97 12.73 10.33
N LYS A 49 -4.22 13.66 11.25
CA LYS A 49 -4.39 15.09 10.96
C LYS A 49 -3.06 15.85 11.02
N GLU A 50 -2.02 15.29 10.41
CA GLU A 50 -0.67 15.85 10.35
C GLU A 50 -0.37 16.36 8.94
N GLU A 51 0.14 17.58 8.83
CA GLU A 51 0.45 18.23 7.56
C GLU A 51 1.78 19.00 7.58
N ARG A 52 2.52 18.96 8.69
CA ARG A 52 3.78 19.71 8.85
C ARG A 52 4.86 19.27 7.86
N GLY A 53 4.76 18.06 7.32
CA GLY A 53 5.70 17.56 6.34
C GLY A 53 5.51 18.11 4.92
N THR A 54 4.35 18.70 4.60
CA THR A 54 4.13 19.32 3.29
C THR A 54 4.38 20.84 3.31
N VAL A 55 5.02 21.35 2.27
CA VAL A 55 5.25 22.79 2.09
C VAL A 55 4.17 23.43 1.23
N ARG A 56 3.74 22.73 0.16
CA ARG A 56 2.84 23.27 -0.87
C ARG A 56 1.39 22.82 -0.72
N ASN A 57 1.13 21.72 -0.02
CA ASN A 57 -0.20 21.12 0.08
C ASN A 57 -0.84 21.30 1.47
N LYS A 58 -0.64 22.44 2.14
CA LYS A 58 -1.26 22.72 3.44
C LYS A 58 -2.79 22.65 3.35
N GLY A 59 -3.43 22.01 4.31
CA GLY A 59 -4.86 21.70 4.34
C GLY A 59 -5.18 20.19 4.37
N THR A 60 -4.16 19.33 4.20
CA THR A 60 -4.35 17.86 4.22
C THR A 60 -4.78 17.33 5.58
N ALA A 61 -4.58 18.07 6.67
CA ALA A 61 -5.07 17.69 8.00
C ALA A 61 -6.62 17.55 8.07
N ALA A 62 -7.37 18.16 7.15
CA ALA A 62 -8.83 18.00 7.03
C ALA A 62 -9.25 16.77 6.19
N GLY A 63 -8.32 16.17 5.46
CA GLY A 63 -8.57 15.06 4.54
C GLY A 63 -9.23 13.83 5.17
N PRO A 64 -8.76 13.32 6.33
CA PRO A 64 -9.28 12.08 6.92
C PRO A 64 -10.79 12.09 7.13
N ASP A 65 -11.32 13.19 7.67
CA ASP A 65 -12.74 13.29 8.00
C ASP A 65 -13.61 13.45 6.75
N GLU A 66 -13.12 14.18 5.73
CA GLU A 66 -13.81 14.29 4.44
C GLU A 66 -13.89 12.94 3.70
N ILE A 67 -12.82 12.14 3.76
CA ILE A 67 -12.83 10.77 3.22
C ILE A 67 -13.82 9.90 4.00
N ARG A 68 -13.86 9.99 5.34
CA ARG A 68 -14.83 9.26 6.17
C ARG A 68 -16.28 9.59 5.79
N LYS A 69 -16.64 10.86 5.55
CA LYS A 69 -18.00 11.25 5.13
C LYS A 69 -18.46 10.45 3.91
N LYS A 70 -17.57 10.25 2.94
CA LYS A 70 -17.84 9.49 1.73
C LYS A 70 -17.87 7.98 2.01
N LEU A 71 -16.84 7.46 2.67
CA LEU A 71 -16.69 6.03 2.97
C LEU A 71 -17.86 5.48 3.80
N TYR A 72 -18.24 6.17 4.87
CA TYR A 72 -19.31 5.76 5.77
C TYR A 72 -20.68 5.64 5.08
N SER A 73 -20.88 6.45 4.04
CA SER A 73 -22.12 6.49 3.25
C SER A 73 -22.20 5.37 2.20
N LEU A 74 -21.07 4.77 1.82
CA LEU A 74 -21.04 3.63 0.90
C LEU A 74 -21.79 2.43 1.48
N LYS A 75 -22.16 1.47 0.65
CA LYS A 75 -22.77 0.22 1.10
C LYS A 75 -21.69 -0.75 1.51
N ARG A 76 -21.96 -1.58 2.52
CA ARG A 76 -21.13 -2.76 2.77
C ARG A 76 -21.17 -3.68 1.54
N GLY A 77 -20.07 -4.35 1.26
CA GLY A 77 -20.03 -5.45 0.32
C GLY A 77 -20.41 -6.78 0.96
N ILE A 78 -19.80 -7.87 0.49
CA ILE A 78 -20.25 -9.23 0.82
C ILE A 78 -19.46 -9.78 2.01
N GLY A 79 -20.18 -10.20 3.06
CA GLY A 79 -19.60 -10.87 4.22
C GLY A 79 -19.84 -10.14 5.55
N ALA A 80 -19.26 -10.70 6.61
CA ALA A 80 -19.29 -10.13 7.95
C ALA A 80 -17.98 -9.39 8.21
N TYR A 81 -18.06 -8.07 8.27
CA TYR A 81 -16.92 -7.23 8.56
C TYR A 81 -16.52 -7.32 10.03
N ARG A 82 -15.22 -7.49 10.27
CA ARG A 82 -14.56 -7.26 11.56
C ARG A 82 -13.62 -6.07 11.41
N ILE A 83 -14.21 -4.89 11.25
CA ILE A 83 -13.47 -3.64 11.02
C ILE A 83 -13.75 -2.70 12.18
N VAL A 84 -12.70 -2.02 12.63
CA VAL A 84 -12.78 -0.94 13.61
C VAL A 84 -12.28 0.36 12.98
N ASP A 85 -12.93 1.49 13.25
CA ASP A 85 -12.35 2.83 13.03
C ASP A 85 -11.95 3.39 14.39
N LEU A 86 -10.65 3.61 14.57
CA LEU A 86 -10.05 4.06 15.81
C LEU A 86 -10.08 5.58 15.96
N GLY A 87 -10.69 6.31 15.03
CA GLY A 87 -10.71 7.76 15.04
C GLY A 87 -9.39 8.34 14.54
N ASN A 88 -9.00 9.49 15.10
CA ASN A 88 -7.85 10.25 14.63
C ASN A 88 -6.68 10.10 15.60
N LEU A 89 -5.51 9.72 15.09
CA LEU A 89 -4.28 9.69 15.85
C LEU A 89 -3.93 11.11 16.30
N ASN A 90 -3.65 11.27 17.59
CA ASN A 90 -3.19 12.52 18.16
C ASN A 90 -1.77 12.80 17.67
N VAL A 91 -1.59 13.90 16.95
CA VAL A 91 -0.27 14.33 16.43
C VAL A 91 0.70 14.63 17.57
N GLY A 92 1.98 14.34 17.34
CA GLY A 92 3.07 14.63 18.27
C GLY A 92 3.31 16.13 18.43
N HIS A 93 4.10 16.51 19.44
CA HIS A 93 4.58 17.88 19.58
C HIS A 93 5.34 18.33 18.32
N ASP A 94 6.11 17.43 17.72
CA ASP A 94 6.79 17.62 16.44
C ASP A 94 6.53 16.44 15.48
N LEU A 95 7.06 16.58 14.26
CA LEU A 95 6.86 15.61 13.20
C LEU A 95 7.57 14.27 13.50
N PRO A 96 8.83 14.23 13.99
CA PRO A 96 9.44 13.00 14.46
C PRO A 96 8.64 12.25 15.54
N GLU A 97 8.09 12.95 16.54
CA GLU A 97 7.23 12.32 17.54
C GLU A 97 5.96 11.72 16.90
N THR A 98 5.42 12.40 15.87
CA THR A 98 4.28 11.87 15.11
C THR A 98 4.64 10.56 14.41
N TYR A 99 5.81 10.47 13.76
CA TYR A 99 6.28 9.22 13.16
C TYR A 99 6.42 8.07 14.17
N VAL A 100 6.95 8.37 15.37
CA VAL A 100 7.06 7.39 16.46
C VAL A 100 5.68 6.89 16.87
N ARG A 101 4.70 7.77 17.05
CA ARG A 101 3.32 7.37 17.40
C ARG A 101 2.68 6.51 16.31
N ILE A 102 2.88 6.85 15.02
CA ILE A 102 2.40 6.03 13.89
C ILE A 102 3.02 4.64 13.93
N SER A 103 4.35 4.57 14.11
CA SER A 103 5.10 3.32 14.21
C SER A 103 4.59 2.45 15.36
N GLU A 104 4.43 3.00 16.56
CA GLU A 104 3.94 2.27 17.73
C GLU A 104 2.54 1.71 17.52
N VAL A 105 1.62 2.52 17.00
CA VAL A 105 0.23 2.09 16.73
C VAL A 105 0.20 0.99 15.67
N CYS A 106 0.90 1.19 14.55
CA CYS A 106 0.96 0.19 13.49
C CYS A 106 1.59 -1.11 14.00
N ARG A 107 2.68 -1.05 14.77
CA ARG A 107 3.33 -2.23 15.38
C ARG A 107 2.34 -2.99 16.27
N MET A 108 1.60 -2.29 17.13
CA MET A 108 0.60 -2.92 18.00
C MET A 108 -0.51 -3.64 17.22
N MET A 109 -0.92 -3.10 16.07
CA MET A 109 -1.90 -3.74 15.18
C MET A 109 -1.30 -4.96 14.48
N LEU A 110 -0.11 -4.83 13.91
CA LEU A 110 0.62 -5.90 13.22
C LEU A 110 0.88 -7.10 14.15
N GLU A 111 1.26 -6.86 15.41
CA GLU A 111 1.44 -7.90 16.43
C GLU A 111 0.16 -8.72 16.72
N HIS A 112 -1.01 -8.12 16.49
CA HIS A 112 -2.31 -8.78 16.65
C HIS A 112 -2.91 -9.28 15.33
N ASN A 113 -2.14 -9.24 14.23
CA ASN A 113 -2.59 -9.54 12.86
C ASN A 113 -3.79 -8.67 12.41
N VAL A 114 -3.84 -7.43 12.89
CA VAL A 114 -4.80 -6.41 12.48
C VAL A 114 -4.14 -5.55 11.42
N LEU A 115 -4.77 -5.38 10.26
CA LEU A 115 -4.24 -4.59 9.16
C LEU A 115 -4.59 -3.09 9.34
N PRO A 116 -3.61 -2.19 9.60
CA PRO A 116 -3.84 -0.75 9.57
C PRO A 116 -4.17 -0.24 8.16
N VAL A 117 -5.29 0.46 8.05
CA VAL A 117 -5.65 1.33 6.92
C VAL A 117 -5.54 2.77 7.38
N ILE A 118 -4.49 3.45 6.94
CA ILE A 118 -4.14 4.81 7.35
C ILE A 118 -4.74 5.79 6.36
N ILE A 119 -5.39 6.84 6.87
CA ILE A 119 -5.86 7.97 6.08
C ILE A 119 -5.21 9.22 6.67
N GLY A 120 -4.23 9.84 6.02
CA GLY A 120 -3.65 11.01 6.70
C GLY A 120 -2.65 11.85 5.93
N GLY A 121 -2.46 13.06 6.44
CA GLY A 121 -2.27 14.24 5.62
C GLY A 121 -1.09 14.20 4.66
N SER A 122 0.10 14.57 5.11
CA SER A 122 1.27 14.60 4.23
C SER A 122 1.87 13.21 3.99
N HIS A 123 2.52 12.98 2.85
CA HIS A 123 2.98 11.63 2.46
C HIS A 123 4.09 11.07 3.35
N ASP A 124 4.90 11.93 3.94
CA ASP A 124 6.00 11.57 4.85
C ASP A 124 5.60 10.73 6.08
N LEU A 125 4.31 10.70 6.40
CA LEU A 125 3.76 9.88 7.47
C LEU A 125 3.94 8.37 7.19
N ASP A 126 4.14 7.98 5.93
CA ASP A 126 4.45 6.61 5.56
C ASP A 126 5.80 6.12 6.10
N PHE A 127 6.72 7.02 6.42
CA PHE A 127 7.95 6.69 7.14
C PHE A 127 7.64 6.09 8.52
N GLY A 128 6.67 6.67 9.24
CA GLY A 128 6.18 6.10 10.50
C GLY A 128 5.53 4.72 10.31
N GLN A 129 4.77 4.54 9.22
CA GLN A 129 4.18 3.24 8.85
C GLN A 129 5.28 2.20 8.54
N TYR A 130 6.37 2.60 7.87
CA TYR A 130 7.53 1.75 7.58
C TYR A 130 8.27 1.35 8.86
N CYS A 131 8.53 2.31 9.77
CA CYS A 131 9.18 2.06 11.06
C CYS A 131 8.47 1.04 11.94
N ALA A 132 7.16 0.82 11.74
CA ALA A 132 6.41 -0.19 12.48
C ALA A 132 6.95 -1.62 12.28
N TYR A 133 7.60 -1.87 11.14
CA TYR A 133 8.12 -3.18 10.76
C TYR A 133 9.51 -3.48 11.32
N GLU A 134 10.22 -2.49 11.86
CA GLU A 134 11.60 -2.63 12.34
C GLU A 134 11.78 -3.81 13.31
N THR A 135 10.78 -4.02 14.16
CA THR A 135 10.80 -5.08 15.20
C THR A 135 10.32 -6.46 14.72
N MET A 136 9.91 -6.61 13.45
CA MET A 136 9.25 -7.82 12.95
C MET A 136 10.19 -8.95 12.48
N ASP A 137 11.51 -8.81 12.65
CA ASP A 137 12.56 -9.76 12.20
C ASP A 137 12.35 -10.28 10.75
N LYS A 138 11.82 -9.41 9.88
CA LYS A 138 11.45 -9.71 8.49
C LYS A 138 11.76 -8.50 7.63
N LEU A 139 12.26 -8.75 6.42
CA LEU A 139 12.57 -7.68 5.46
C LEU A 139 11.34 -7.33 4.62
N VAL A 140 10.91 -6.08 4.62
CA VAL A 140 9.64 -5.57 4.06
C VAL A 140 9.75 -5.24 2.57
N SER A 141 8.76 -5.64 1.77
CA SER A 141 8.57 -5.09 0.42
C SER A 141 7.62 -3.89 0.46
N LEU A 142 8.09 -2.71 0.07
CA LEU A 142 7.30 -1.47 0.00
C LEU A 142 6.80 -1.24 -1.44
N LEU A 143 5.50 -1.00 -1.57
CA LEU A 143 4.86 -0.51 -2.78
C LEU A 143 4.45 0.95 -2.60
N ASN A 144 5.03 1.85 -3.37
CA ASN A 144 4.61 3.25 -3.44
C ASN A 144 3.86 3.52 -4.75
N ILE A 145 2.75 4.25 -4.68
CA ILE A 145 1.96 4.67 -5.84
C ILE A 145 1.89 6.18 -5.86
N ASP A 146 2.49 6.78 -6.87
CA ASP A 146 2.72 8.22 -6.92
C ASP A 146 2.96 8.70 -8.36
N ALA A 147 2.74 9.98 -8.62
CA ALA A 147 3.20 10.63 -9.85
C ALA A 147 4.70 11.02 -9.80
N TYR A 148 5.22 11.28 -8.59
CA TYR A 148 6.59 11.71 -8.27
C TYR A 148 7.38 10.59 -7.59
N LEU A 149 8.70 10.72 -7.46
CA LEU A 149 9.51 9.70 -6.76
C LEU A 149 9.82 10.06 -5.29
N ASP A 150 9.69 11.32 -4.91
CA ASP A 150 9.99 11.87 -3.58
C ASP A 150 11.37 11.47 -3.03
N LEU A 151 12.37 11.66 -3.90
CA LEU A 151 13.79 11.38 -3.65
C LEU A 151 14.61 12.67 -3.54
N GLU A 152 13.99 13.84 -3.38
CA GLU A 152 14.69 15.11 -3.36
C GLU A 152 15.64 15.26 -2.15
N GLU A 153 16.87 15.73 -2.38
CA GLU A 153 17.86 16.00 -1.31
C GLU A 153 17.91 17.47 -0.88
N LYS A 154 17.10 18.34 -1.50
CA LYS A 154 17.21 19.78 -1.31
C LYS A 154 16.64 20.19 0.04
N LYS A 155 17.41 20.95 0.83
CA LYS A 155 16.97 21.50 2.14
C LYS A 155 15.69 22.34 2.10
N GLU A 156 15.30 22.81 0.92
CA GLU A 156 14.09 23.63 0.70
C GLU A 156 12.84 22.79 0.43
N SER A 157 12.99 21.48 0.19
CA SER A 157 11.88 20.56 -0.02
C SER A 157 11.21 20.21 1.30
N GLY A 158 9.89 19.98 1.24
CA GLY A 158 9.16 19.42 2.38
C GLY A 158 9.54 17.98 2.65
N GLU A 159 9.24 17.50 3.84
CA GLU A 159 9.44 16.10 4.24
C GLU A 159 8.67 15.13 3.33
N SER A 160 7.50 15.55 2.86
CA SER A 160 6.67 14.81 1.91
C SER A 160 7.33 14.60 0.54
N GLN A 161 8.47 15.22 0.26
CA GLN A 161 9.23 15.03 -1.00
C GLN A 161 10.56 14.30 -0.76
N GLN A 162 10.80 13.80 0.46
CA GLN A 162 12.07 13.15 0.84
C GLN A 162 11.85 11.81 1.55
N HIS A 163 10.60 11.40 1.72
CA HIS A 163 10.25 10.25 2.55
C HIS A 163 10.84 8.94 2.00
N ILE A 164 10.82 8.73 0.68
CA ILE A 164 11.46 7.57 0.06
C ILE A 164 12.96 7.61 0.29
N HIS A 165 13.61 8.77 0.15
CA HIS A 165 15.03 8.91 0.45
C HIS A 165 15.32 8.48 1.90
N LYS A 166 14.50 8.93 2.86
CA LYS A 166 14.63 8.56 4.28
C LYS A 166 14.43 7.07 4.52
N ILE A 167 13.46 6.44 3.87
CA ILE A 167 13.24 4.99 3.94
C ILE A 167 14.45 4.22 3.41
N LEU A 168 15.00 4.65 2.27
CA LEU A 168 16.15 4.01 1.63
C LEU A 168 17.44 4.09 2.48
N LEU A 169 17.63 5.19 3.20
CA LEU A 169 18.80 5.39 4.07
C LEU A 169 18.56 5.00 5.54
N HIS A 170 17.38 4.49 5.88
CA HIS A 170 17.06 4.16 7.27
C HIS A 170 17.94 3.03 7.81
N GLU A 171 18.47 3.24 9.01
CA GLU A 171 19.20 2.23 9.78
C GLU A 171 18.43 1.88 11.06
N PRO A 172 18.22 0.58 11.38
CA PRO A 172 18.65 -0.59 10.61
C PRO A 172 17.86 -0.75 9.31
N ASN A 173 18.51 -1.25 8.25
CA ASN A 173 17.83 -1.49 6.98
C ASN A 173 17.10 -2.84 6.98
N TYR A 174 15.77 -2.77 6.92
CA TYR A 174 14.87 -3.91 6.75
C TYR A 174 14.01 -3.79 5.49
N LEU A 175 14.38 -2.96 4.52
CA LEU A 175 13.76 -2.93 3.20
C LEU A 175 14.31 -4.07 2.34
N PHE A 176 13.44 -4.99 1.93
CA PHE A 176 13.77 -6.05 0.97
C PHE A 176 13.70 -5.58 -0.47
N SER A 177 12.59 -4.91 -0.79
CA SER A 177 12.26 -4.51 -2.15
C SER A 177 11.44 -3.23 -2.10
N TYR A 178 11.68 -2.34 -3.05
CA TYR A 178 10.84 -1.20 -3.32
C TYR A 178 10.28 -1.30 -4.73
N THR A 179 9.00 -1.00 -4.87
CA THR A 179 8.32 -0.88 -6.15
C THR A 179 7.61 0.48 -6.18
N HIS A 180 7.82 1.21 -7.25
CA HIS A 180 7.14 2.46 -7.53
C HIS A 180 6.19 2.31 -8.73
N LEU A 181 4.92 2.69 -8.58
CA LEU A 181 3.92 2.64 -9.65
C LEU A 181 3.39 4.03 -9.99
N ALA A 182 3.01 4.19 -11.25
CA ALA A 182 2.25 5.31 -11.80
C ALA A 182 3.01 6.64 -12.00
N TYR A 183 4.34 6.62 -11.86
CA TYR A 183 5.15 7.82 -12.09
C TYR A 183 5.01 8.37 -13.52
N GLN A 184 5.25 9.67 -13.65
CA GLN A 184 5.20 10.40 -14.90
C GLN A 184 6.60 10.91 -15.25
N SER A 185 7.17 10.42 -16.36
CA SER A 185 8.58 10.66 -16.69
C SER A 185 8.97 12.14 -16.81
N TYR A 186 8.02 13.03 -17.09
CA TYR A 186 8.25 14.48 -17.20
C TYR A 186 8.21 15.23 -15.85
N LEU A 187 7.82 14.57 -14.76
CA LEU A 187 7.77 15.14 -13.42
C LEU A 187 9.00 14.78 -12.57
N ILE A 188 9.81 13.84 -13.02
CA ILE A 188 10.87 13.23 -12.21
C ILE A 188 12.24 13.39 -12.88
N ASP A 189 13.29 13.45 -12.07
CA ASP A 189 14.66 13.43 -12.57
C ASP A 189 15.00 12.01 -13.08
N PRO A 190 15.46 11.84 -14.33
CA PRO A 190 15.94 10.55 -14.83
C PRO A 190 17.00 9.89 -13.95
N LEU A 191 17.83 10.68 -13.25
CA LEU A 191 18.83 10.15 -12.32
C LEU A 191 18.18 9.39 -11.16
N SER A 192 17.03 9.86 -10.67
CA SER A 192 16.29 9.20 -9.59
C SER A 192 15.78 7.82 -10.00
N VAL A 193 15.34 7.66 -11.26
CA VAL A 193 14.97 6.33 -11.80
C VAL A 193 16.19 5.41 -11.87
N SER A 194 17.31 5.91 -12.37
CA SER A 194 18.55 5.11 -12.44
C SER A 194 19.09 4.70 -11.06
N ILE A 195 18.83 5.48 -10.00
CA ILE A 195 19.16 5.09 -8.62
C ILE A 195 18.34 3.86 -8.22
N LEU A 196 17.02 3.87 -8.46
CA LEU A 196 16.15 2.73 -8.16
C LEU A 196 16.58 1.46 -8.91
N GLU A 197 16.90 1.59 -10.21
CA GLU A 197 17.38 0.47 -11.02
C GLU A 197 18.68 -0.13 -10.48
N LYS A 198 19.64 0.70 -10.04
CA LYS A 198 20.91 0.24 -9.44
C LYS A 198 20.72 -0.47 -8.10
N LEU A 199 19.64 -0.15 -7.38
CA LEU A 199 19.24 -0.82 -6.15
C LEU A 199 18.38 -2.06 -6.41
N TYR A 200 18.23 -2.47 -7.68
CA TYR A 200 17.34 -3.56 -8.13
C TYR A 200 15.87 -3.34 -7.77
N PHE A 201 15.46 -2.08 -7.59
CA PHE A 201 14.06 -1.70 -7.39
C PHE A 201 13.36 -1.47 -8.71
N GLU A 202 12.04 -1.59 -8.67
CA GLU A 202 11.21 -1.56 -9.88
C GLU A 202 10.42 -0.25 -9.91
N ALA A 203 10.42 0.42 -11.06
CA ALA A 203 9.63 1.62 -11.28
C ALA A 203 8.81 1.47 -12.57
N PHE A 204 7.48 1.59 -12.46
CA PHE A 204 6.57 1.44 -13.59
C PHE A 204 5.89 2.76 -13.91
N ARG A 205 6.25 3.34 -15.06
CA ARG A 205 5.58 4.54 -15.58
C ARG A 205 4.14 4.22 -15.95
N ILE A 206 3.26 5.21 -15.82
CA ILE A 206 1.83 5.06 -16.11
C ILE A 206 1.52 4.48 -17.50
N GLY A 207 2.29 4.87 -18.52
CA GLY A 207 2.10 4.35 -19.89
C GLY A 207 2.38 2.86 -20.03
N LEU A 208 3.33 2.32 -19.26
CA LEU A 208 3.61 0.88 -19.23
C LEU A 208 2.49 0.13 -18.52
N MET A 209 2.04 0.64 -17.37
CA MET A 209 0.93 0.04 -16.61
C MET A 209 -0.34 -0.08 -17.44
N ARG A 210 -0.69 0.95 -18.21
CA ARG A 210 -1.89 0.97 -19.07
C ARG A 210 -1.84 -0.02 -20.23
N THR A 211 -0.66 -0.43 -20.64
CA THR A 211 -0.53 -1.44 -21.70
C THR A 211 -1.09 -2.77 -21.23
N ASN A 212 -0.87 -3.12 -19.95
CA ASN A 212 -1.40 -4.33 -19.34
C ASN A 212 -1.44 -4.19 -17.82
N MET A 213 -2.57 -3.73 -17.28
CA MET A 213 -2.75 -3.53 -15.84
C MET A 213 -2.70 -4.85 -15.05
N GLN A 214 -3.03 -5.96 -15.69
CA GLN A 214 -2.99 -7.29 -15.07
C GLN A 214 -1.55 -7.71 -14.71
N GLU A 215 -0.54 -7.27 -15.45
CA GLU A 215 0.87 -7.53 -15.13
C GLU A 215 1.36 -6.80 -13.88
N MET A 216 0.60 -5.82 -13.38
CA MET A 216 0.88 -5.15 -12.12
C MET A 216 0.42 -5.98 -10.91
N GLU A 217 -0.54 -6.91 -11.08
CA GLU A 217 -1.06 -7.73 -9.96
C GLU A 217 0.05 -8.48 -9.22
N PRO A 218 0.99 -9.19 -9.87
CA PRO A 218 2.00 -9.94 -9.14
C PRO A 218 2.96 -9.01 -8.39
N THR A 219 3.26 -7.85 -8.96
CA THR A 219 4.11 -6.84 -8.31
C THR A 219 3.41 -6.29 -7.06
N ILE A 220 2.12 -5.95 -7.16
CA ILE A 220 1.30 -5.53 -6.02
C ILE A 220 1.17 -6.64 -4.97
N ARG A 221 1.03 -7.90 -5.40
CA ARG A 221 0.94 -9.08 -4.53
C ARG A 221 2.25 -9.41 -3.78
N ASN A 222 3.37 -8.81 -4.17
CA ASN A 222 4.64 -9.03 -3.48
C ASN A 222 4.85 -8.08 -2.29
N ALA A 223 4.04 -7.03 -2.16
CA ALA A 223 4.20 -6.01 -1.13
C ALA A 223 3.76 -6.50 0.26
N ASP A 224 4.47 -6.05 1.31
CA ASP A 224 4.04 -6.14 2.71
C ASP A 224 3.40 -4.82 3.16
N MET A 225 3.90 -3.70 2.63
CA MET A 225 3.44 -2.34 2.92
C MET A 225 3.08 -1.61 1.62
N MET A 226 1.99 -0.85 1.64
CA MET A 226 1.56 0.00 0.54
C MET A 226 1.38 1.45 1.00
N SER A 227 1.87 2.39 0.20
CA SER A 227 1.77 3.84 0.37
C SER A 227 1.20 4.45 -0.92
N VAL A 228 0.19 5.32 -0.81
CA VAL A 228 -0.51 5.90 -1.96
C VAL A 228 -0.59 7.41 -1.84
N ASP A 229 0.04 8.12 -2.77
CA ASP A 229 -0.26 9.52 -3.05
C ASP A 229 -1.42 9.59 -4.05
N ILE A 230 -2.41 10.43 -3.76
CA ILE A 230 -3.49 10.75 -4.69
C ILE A 230 -3.02 11.45 -5.97
N THR A 231 -1.83 12.05 -6.01
CA THR A 231 -1.25 12.69 -7.22
C THR A 231 -1.04 11.69 -8.36
N ALA A 232 -0.95 10.39 -8.05
CA ALA A 232 -0.92 9.32 -9.04
C ALA A 232 -2.20 9.28 -9.92
N ILE A 233 -3.30 9.85 -9.44
CA ILE A 233 -4.61 9.86 -10.09
C ILE A 233 -4.79 11.19 -10.84
N ARG A 234 -5.32 11.13 -12.06
CA ARG A 234 -5.57 12.31 -12.87
C ARG A 234 -6.55 13.28 -12.16
N SER A 235 -6.31 14.57 -12.31
CA SER A 235 -7.05 15.64 -11.65
C SER A 235 -8.51 15.75 -12.09
N SER A 236 -8.90 15.15 -13.23
CA SER A 236 -10.32 15.06 -13.61
C SER A 236 -11.15 14.24 -12.60
N ASP A 237 -10.48 13.28 -11.96
CA ASP A 237 -11.08 12.33 -11.02
C ASP A 237 -10.67 12.67 -9.57
N ALA A 238 -9.44 13.14 -9.36
CA ALA A 238 -8.87 13.50 -8.06
C ALA A 238 -8.21 14.89 -8.04
N PRO A 239 -8.96 16.01 -8.14
CA PRO A 239 -8.39 17.36 -8.14
C PRO A 239 -7.84 17.83 -6.77
N GLY A 240 -8.13 17.12 -5.68
CA GLY A 240 -7.91 17.53 -4.29
C GLY A 240 -6.46 17.47 -3.82
N ASN A 241 -5.53 18.07 -4.55
CA ASN A 241 -4.11 18.20 -4.20
C ASN A 241 -3.52 19.47 -4.85
N ALA A 242 -2.62 20.17 -4.17
CA ALA A 242 -1.94 21.36 -4.72
C ALA A 242 -1.14 21.09 -6.02
N ASN A 243 -0.64 19.86 -6.18
CA ASN A 243 0.15 19.39 -7.31
C ASN A 243 -0.65 18.46 -8.26
N ALA A 244 -2.00 18.46 -8.19
CA ALA A 244 -2.83 17.58 -9.00
C ALA A 244 -2.51 17.70 -10.50
N GLN A 245 -2.25 16.56 -11.16
CA GLN A 245 -1.82 16.52 -12.56
C GLN A 245 -2.98 16.14 -13.49
N PRO A 246 -3.06 16.70 -14.70
CA PRO A 246 -4.12 16.35 -15.66
C PRO A 246 -4.02 14.90 -16.16
N PHE A 247 -2.84 14.29 -16.05
CA PHE A 247 -2.57 12.90 -16.39
C PHE A 247 -2.27 12.11 -15.12
N GLY A 248 -2.43 10.79 -15.21
CA GLY A 248 -2.36 9.87 -14.07
C GLY A 248 -3.31 8.71 -14.31
N LEU A 249 -3.43 7.80 -13.34
CA LEU A 249 -4.44 6.75 -13.30
C LEU A 249 -5.85 7.37 -13.38
N SER A 250 -6.81 6.69 -13.99
CA SER A 250 -8.22 6.98 -13.77
C SER A 250 -8.64 6.53 -12.37
N GLY A 251 -9.77 7.05 -11.88
CA GLY A 251 -10.36 6.56 -10.63
C GLY A 251 -10.63 5.06 -10.63
N GLU A 252 -11.05 4.47 -11.77
CA GLU A 252 -11.25 3.03 -11.88
C GLU A 252 -9.94 2.23 -11.84
N GLU A 253 -8.88 2.72 -12.52
CA GLU A 253 -7.56 2.09 -12.50
C GLU A 253 -6.99 2.10 -11.06
N ALA A 254 -7.14 3.20 -10.33
CA ALA A 254 -6.74 3.29 -8.93
C ALA A 254 -7.53 2.31 -8.03
N CYS A 255 -8.84 2.18 -8.24
CA CYS A 255 -9.66 1.19 -7.54
C CYS A 255 -9.24 -0.25 -7.85
N GLN A 256 -8.87 -0.54 -9.10
CA GLN A 256 -8.38 -1.85 -9.50
C GLN A 256 -7.05 -2.21 -8.81
N VAL A 257 -6.14 -1.24 -8.68
CA VAL A 257 -4.89 -1.43 -7.93
C VAL A 257 -5.18 -1.70 -6.45
N CYS A 258 -6.11 -0.95 -5.84
CA CYS A 258 -6.53 -1.21 -4.46
C CYS A 258 -7.23 -2.57 -4.29
N TRP A 259 -7.99 -3.03 -5.28
CA TRP A 259 -8.55 -4.39 -5.28
C TRP A 259 -7.45 -5.46 -5.27
N TYR A 260 -6.43 -5.34 -6.12
CA TYR A 260 -5.27 -6.26 -6.12
C TYR A 260 -4.52 -6.24 -4.79
N ALA A 261 -4.31 -5.05 -4.21
CA ALA A 261 -3.69 -4.89 -2.90
C ALA A 261 -4.54 -5.50 -1.77
N GLY A 262 -5.86 -5.36 -1.84
CA GLY A 262 -6.78 -6.02 -0.92
C GLY A 262 -6.63 -7.53 -0.96
N MET A 263 -6.56 -8.13 -2.15
CA MET A 263 -6.34 -9.57 -2.33
C MET A 263 -4.93 -10.05 -2.00
N ASN A 264 -3.96 -9.16 -1.78
CA ASN A 264 -2.60 -9.53 -1.44
C ASN A 264 -2.50 -10.00 0.02
N GLU A 265 -2.30 -11.30 0.22
CA GLU A 265 -2.22 -11.89 1.56
C GLU A 265 -0.94 -11.57 2.33
N LYS A 266 0.12 -11.12 1.67
CA LYS A 266 1.33 -10.60 2.32
C LYS A 266 1.13 -9.19 2.86
N LEU A 267 0.25 -8.40 2.24
CA LEU A 267 0.06 -7.01 2.62
C LEU A 267 -0.55 -6.91 4.02
N SER A 268 0.17 -6.21 4.89
CA SER A 268 -0.15 -6.02 6.30
C SER A 268 -0.34 -4.56 6.70
N SER A 269 -0.04 -3.59 5.85
CA SER A 269 -0.45 -2.18 6.06
C SER A 269 -0.67 -1.44 4.74
N VAL A 270 -1.61 -0.48 4.74
CA VAL A 270 -1.82 0.44 3.62
C VAL A 270 -2.10 1.86 4.13
N GLY A 271 -1.55 2.86 3.45
CA GLY A 271 -1.82 4.27 3.72
C GLY A 271 -2.25 5.06 2.47
N PHE A 272 -3.14 6.03 2.66
CA PHE A 272 -3.62 6.96 1.65
C PHE A 272 -3.33 8.39 2.11
N TYR A 273 -2.53 9.10 1.32
CA TYR A 273 -1.91 10.38 1.69
C TYR A 273 -2.26 11.51 0.73
N GLU A 274 -1.90 12.73 1.11
CA GLU A 274 -1.87 13.95 0.29
C GLU A 274 -3.24 14.45 -0.19
N TYR A 275 -4.34 13.92 0.33
CA TYR A 275 -5.67 14.48 0.08
C TYR A 275 -5.89 15.80 0.80
N ASN A 276 -6.08 16.86 0.02
CA ASN A 276 -6.38 18.20 0.50
C ASN A 276 -7.78 18.66 0.05
N PRO A 277 -8.75 18.72 0.98
CA PRO A 277 -10.10 19.18 0.67
C PRO A 277 -10.19 20.61 0.11
N GLN A 278 -9.19 21.47 0.34
CA GLN A 278 -9.22 22.86 -0.14
C GLN A 278 -9.06 22.96 -1.66
N PHE A 279 -8.36 22.00 -2.29
CA PHE A 279 -8.18 21.92 -3.74
C PHE A 279 -9.22 21.03 -4.41
N ASP A 280 -10.07 20.35 -3.63
CA ASP A 280 -11.11 19.47 -4.17
C ASP A 280 -12.34 20.26 -4.61
N ASP A 281 -13.14 19.66 -5.49
CA ASP A 281 -14.36 20.30 -5.98
C ASP A 281 -15.43 20.45 -4.87
N VAL A 282 -16.51 21.17 -5.20
CA VAL A 282 -17.64 21.40 -4.27
C VAL A 282 -18.32 20.11 -3.82
N HIS A 283 -18.18 19.03 -4.59
CA HIS A 283 -18.77 17.72 -4.29
C HIS A 283 -17.81 16.80 -3.53
N LYS A 284 -16.56 17.23 -3.28
CA LYS A 284 -15.49 16.41 -2.71
C LYS A 284 -15.29 15.12 -3.50
N LYS A 285 -15.11 15.25 -4.81
CA LYS A 285 -14.91 14.11 -5.71
C LYS A 285 -13.67 13.30 -5.36
N THR A 286 -12.57 13.94 -5.01
CA THR A 286 -11.34 13.24 -4.61
C THR A 286 -11.58 12.38 -3.38
N ALA A 287 -12.27 12.91 -2.35
CA ALA A 287 -12.67 12.10 -1.20
C ALA A 287 -13.54 10.89 -1.60
N SER A 288 -14.38 11.05 -2.62
CA SER A 288 -15.24 9.97 -3.12
C SER A 288 -14.41 8.89 -3.81
N VAL A 289 -13.39 9.26 -4.59
CA VAL A 289 -12.44 8.33 -5.21
C VAL A 289 -11.65 7.58 -4.14
N VAL A 290 -11.02 8.28 -3.19
CA VAL A 290 -10.23 7.65 -2.12
C VAL A 290 -11.09 6.74 -1.24
N ALA A 291 -12.32 7.16 -0.88
CA ALA A 291 -13.26 6.30 -0.17
C ALA A 291 -13.60 5.02 -0.94
N THR A 292 -13.75 5.12 -2.26
CA THR A 292 -14.03 3.96 -3.12
C THR A 292 -12.82 3.05 -3.27
N MET A 293 -11.61 3.61 -3.32
CA MET A 293 -10.35 2.86 -3.27
C MET A 293 -10.22 2.06 -1.97
N ILE A 294 -10.45 2.70 -0.83
CA ILE A 294 -10.47 2.03 0.49
C ILE A 294 -11.55 0.93 0.50
N TRP A 295 -12.72 1.18 -0.08
CA TRP A 295 -13.79 0.19 -0.15
C TRP A 295 -13.39 -1.05 -0.98
N TYR A 296 -12.82 -0.86 -2.17
CA TYR A 296 -12.34 -1.99 -3.00
C TYR A 296 -11.16 -2.72 -2.37
N PHE A 297 -10.30 -2.01 -1.65
CA PHE A 297 -9.25 -2.62 -0.84
C PHE A 297 -9.84 -3.55 0.23
N ILE A 298 -10.83 -3.07 1.00
CA ILE A 298 -11.52 -3.85 2.02
C ILE A 298 -12.20 -5.07 1.40
N GLU A 299 -12.93 -4.89 0.30
CA GLU A 299 -13.57 -6.03 -0.38
C GLU A 299 -12.54 -7.04 -0.87
N GLY A 300 -11.43 -6.58 -1.47
CA GLY A 300 -10.32 -7.46 -1.87
C GLY A 300 -9.76 -8.25 -0.69
N TYR A 301 -9.63 -7.63 0.49
CA TYR A 301 -9.19 -8.31 1.72
C TYR A 301 -10.12 -9.47 2.10
N TYR A 302 -11.44 -9.25 2.09
CA TYR A 302 -12.41 -10.32 2.38
C TYR A 302 -12.52 -11.37 1.25
N HIS A 303 -11.90 -11.13 0.10
CA HIS A 303 -11.78 -12.10 -1.00
C HIS A 303 -10.47 -12.91 -0.99
N ARG A 304 -9.57 -12.69 -0.03
CA ARG A 304 -8.35 -13.50 0.16
C ARG A 304 -8.68 -14.99 0.31
N LYS A 305 -7.81 -15.87 -0.21
CA LYS A 305 -8.04 -17.33 -0.30
C LYS A 305 -7.12 -18.16 0.60
N ASN A 306 -6.20 -17.50 1.30
CA ASN A 306 -5.16 -18.06 2.16
C ASN A 306 -4.20 -19.02 1.44
N GLU A 307 -3.62 -18.55 0.33
CA GLU A 307 -2.78 -19.27 -0.62
C GLU A 307 -1.27 -19.15 -0.33
N GLN A 308 -0.86 -19.34 0.92
CA GLN A 308 0.56 -19.24 1.32
C GLN A 308 1.26 -20.60 1.51
N ASN A 309 0.50 -21.70 1.47
CA ASN A 309 1.05 -23.05 1.64
C ASN A 309 1.26 -23.76 0.29
N PHE A 310 2.38 -23.47 -0.37
CA PHE A 310 2.74 -24.05 -1.68
C PHE A 310 2.99 -25.56 -1.67
N LYS A 311 3.05 -26.19 -0.48
CA LYS A 311 3.16 -27.65 -0.33
C LYS A 311 1.81 -28.35 -0.27
N SER A 312 0.71 -27.59 -0.21
CA SER A 312 -0.64 -28.14 -0.21
C SER A 312 -1.03 -28.70 -1.58
N ASN A 313 -2.10 -29.49 -1.61
CA ASN A 313 -2.68 -30.00 -2.85
C ASN A 313 -3.43 -28.92 -3.67
N ASP A 314 -3.47 -27.68 -3.17
CA ASP A 314 -4.16 -26.56 -3.81
C ASP A 314 -3.34 -25.97 -4.99
N PHE A 315 -2.08 -26.41 -5.14
CA PHE A 315 -1.18 -25.94 -6.18
C PHE A 315 -0.85 -27.02 -7.22
N MET A 316 -0.65 -26.58 -8.45
CA MET A 316 0.00 -27.34 -9.52
C MET A 316 1.43 -26.85 -9.68
N LYS A 317 2.39 -27.77 -9.66
CA LYS A 317 3.82 -27.47 -9.86
C LYS A 317 4.20 -27.73 -11.31
N TYR A 318 4.84 -26.76 -11.94
CA TYR A 318 5.37 -26.84 -13.30
C TYR A 318 6.87 -26.63 -13.27
N SER A 319 7.62 -27.52 -13.91
CA SER A 319 9.07 -27.38 -14.06
C SER A 319 9.41 -27.19 -15.53
N VAL A 320 10.11 -26.11 -15.85
CA VAL A 320 10.52 -25.76 -17.20
C VAL A 320 12.03 -25.92 -17.29
N SER A 321 12.48 -26.82 -18.16
CA SER A 321 13.91 -26.97 -18.47
C SER A 321 14.36 -25.83 -19.38
N MET A 322 15.42 -25.13 -18.98
CA MET A 322 15.94 -23.97 -19.68
C MET A 322 17.19 -24.35 -20.50
N PRO A 323 17.41 -23.69 -21.66
CA PRO A 323 18.62 -23.87 -22.45
C PRO A 323 19.86 -23.18 -21.85
N VAL A 324 19.67 -22.35 -20.82
CA VAL A 324 20.69 -21.56 -20.13
C VAL A 324 20.51 -21.69 -18.62
N GLU A 325 21.47 -21.22 -17.82
CA GLU A 325 21.25 -21.13 -16.37
C GLU A 325 20.12 -20.12 -16.03
N PRO A 326 19.22 -20.45 -15.08
CA PRO A 326 19.15 -21.70 -14.31
C PRO A 326 18.59 -22.85 -15.16
N GLU A 327 19.16 -24.06 -15.03
CA GLU A 327 18.74 -25.24 -15.83
C GLU A 327 17.25 -25.59 -15.70
N ILE A 328 16.63 -25.28 -14.56
CA ILE A 328 15.22 -25.54 -14.31
C ILE A 328 14.60 -24.34 -13.59
N LEU A 329 13.49 -23.83 -14.13
CA LEU A 329 12.59 -22.91 -13.45
C LEU A 329 11.38 -23.68 -12.89
N THR A 330 11.00 -23.40 -11.65
CA THR A 330 9.85 -24.02 -11.00
C THR A 330 8.75 -23.00 -10.74
N PHE A 331 7.57 -23.25 -11.28
CA PHE A 331 6.37 -22.43 -11.11
C PHE A 331 5.31 -23.17 -10.29
N TYR A 332 4.53 -22.41 -9.52
CA TYR A 332 3.36 -22.89 -8.81
C TYR A 332 2.13 -22.12 -9.32
N LYS A 333 1.06 -22.85 -9.67
CA LYS A 333 -0.23 -22.27 -10.03
C LYS A 333 -1.28 -22.69 -9.00
N SER A 334 -2.01 -21.74 -8.43
CA SER A 334 -3.17 -22.07 -7.60
C SER A 334 -4.30 -22.64 -8.45
N LYS A 335 -4.94 -23.71 -7.97
CA LYS A 335 -6.18 -24.27 -8.54
C LYS A 335 -7.43 -23.46 -8.17
N VAL A 336 -7.32 -22.55 -7.20
CA VAL A 336 -8.45 -21.78 -6.67
C VAL A 336 -8.49 -20.39 -7.30
N SER A 337 -7.37 -19.66 -7.26
CA SER A 337 -7.29 -18.30 -7.79
C SER A 337 -6.71 -18.22 -9.20
N GLU A 338 -6.16 -19.31 -9.73
CA GLU A 338 -5.44 -19.37 -11.01
C GLU A 338 -4.18 -18.49 -11.05
N LYS A 339 -3.77 -17.91 -9.91
CA LYS A 339 -2.56 -17.09 -9.77
C LYS A 339 -1.29 -17.92 -9.84
N TRP A 340 -0.20 -17.26 -10.20
CA TRP A 340 1.10 -17.89 -10.40
C TRP A 340 2.17 -17.35 -9.44
N TRP A 341 3.12 -18.22 -9.15
CA TRP A 341 4.33 -17.94 -8.40
C TRP A 341 5.52 -18.66 -9.03
N LEU A 342 6.70 -18.10 -8.82
CA LEU A 342 7.98 -18.58 -9.31
C LEU A 342 8.92 -18.82 -8.13
N GLU A 343 9.55 -19.99 -8.10
CA GLU A 343 10.58 -20.33 -7.12
C GLU A 343 11.93 -19.74 -7.53
N VAL A 344 12.56 -19.02 -6.60
CA VAL A 344 13.87 -18.38 -6.76
C VAL A 344 14.80 -18.88 -5.66
N PRO A 345 16.00 -19.38 -6.00
CA PRO A 345 16.94 -19.86 -5.00
C PRO A 345 17.43 -18.70 -4.10
N TYR A 346 17.78 -19.02 -2.85
CA TYR A 346 18.34 -18.07 -1.90
C TYR A 346 19.49 -18.71 -1.11
N PRO A 347 20.44 -17.91 -0.56
CA PRO A 347 21.58 -18.45 0.17
C PRO A 347 21.18 -19.29 1.38
N THR A 348 21.75 -20.49 1.50
CA THR A 348 21.56 -21.38 2.64
C THR A 348 22.01 -20.71 3.95
N GLY A 349 21.19 -20.79 4.99
CA GLY A 349 21.48 -20.23 6.32
C GLY A 349 20.91 -18.83 6.60
N ARG A 350 20.42 -18.09 5.59
CA ARG A 350 19.78 -16.77 5.81
C ARG A 350 18.24 -16.88 5.88
N LYS A 351 17.72 -17.39 7.01
CA LYS A 351 16.26 -17.62 7.21
C LYS A 351 15.38 -16.40 6.93
N ARG A 352 15.89 -15.17 7.15
CA ARG A 352 15.13 -13.93 6.88
C ARG A 352 14.66 -13.77 5.43
N TYR A 353 15.36 -14.38 4.47
CA TYR A 353 15.01 -14.35 3.03
C TYR A 353 14.13 -15.53 2.58
N ALA A 354 13.93 -16.55 3.42
CA ALA A 354 13.19 -17.75 3.02
C ALA A 354 11.74 -17.44 2.61
N ARG A 355 11.12 -16.43 3.24
CA ARG A 355 9.76 -15.98 2.88
C ARG A 355 9.65 -15.34 1.49
N ASN A 356 10.79 -14.98 0.92
CA ASN A 356 10.92 -14.33 -0.38
C ASN A 356 11.34 -15.34 -1.48
N SER A 357 11.61 -16.61 -1.17
CA SER A 357 12.04 -17.58 -2.19
C SER A 357 10.95 -17.98 -3.19
N ILE A 358 9.69 -17.64 -2.92
CA ILE A 358 8.57 -17.87 -3.84
C ILE A 358 7.96 -16.50 -4.14
N ALA A 359 8.25 -16.00 -5.33
CA ALA A 359 7.84 -14.68 -5.79
C ALA A 359 6.54 -14.79 -6.62
N PRO A 360 5.55 -13.93 -6.39
CA PRO A 360 4.42 -13.77 -7.31
C PRO A 360 4.89 -13.56 -8.76
N CYS A 361 4.29 -14.24 -9.72
CA CYS A 361 4.57 -14.03 -11.14
C CYS A 361 3.26 -14.05 -11.96
N SER A 362 3.34 -13.67 -13.23
CA SER A 362 2.22 -13.77 -14.16
C SER A 362 2.24 -15.08 -14.94
N TYR A 363 1.16 -15.36 -15.66
CA TYR A 363 1.16 -16.44 -16.65
C TYR A 363 2.10 -16.15 -17.82
N ASN A 364 2.29 -14.86 -18.15
CA ASN A 364 3.22 -14.46 -19.20
C ASN A 364 4.67 -14.82 -18.83
N ASP A 365 5.07 -14.67 -17.56
CA ASP A 365 6.39 -15.13 -17.08
C ASP A 365 6.60 -16.63 -17.37
N TYR A 366 5.58 -17.46 -17.12
CA TYR A 366 5.63 -18.89 -17.45
C TYR A 366 5.71 -19.15 -18.96
N GLN A 367 4.98 -18.38 -19.78
CA GLN A 367 5.05 -18.50 -21.25
C GLN A 367 6.42 -18.10 -21.80
N THR A 368 7.06 -17.08 -21.22
CA THR A 368 8.43 -16.68 -21.57
C THR A 368 9.41 -17.81 -21.27
N ALA A 369 9.30 -18.44 -20.10
CA ALA A 369 10.13 -19.60 -19.75
C ALA A 369 9.96 -20.77 -20.73
N ILE A 370 8.73 -21.10 -21.16
CA ILE A 370 8.48 -22.16 -22.14
C ILE A 370 9.18 -21.90 -23.49
N LYS A 371 9.36 -20.63 -23.86
CA LYS A 371 10.09 -20.24 -25.07
C LYS A 371 11.62 -20.35 -24.91
N GLY A 372 12.11 -20.73 -23.73
CA GLY A 372 13.53 -20.84 -23.41
C GLY A 372 14.17 -19.53 -22.94
N GLU A 373 13.36 -18.49 -22.69
CA GLU A 373 13.82 -17.18 -22.21
C GLU A 373 13.61 -17.07 -20.69
N VAL A 374 14.61 -16.58 -19.95
CA VAL A 374 14.49 -16.39 -18.50
C VAL A 374 13.63 -15.14 -18.23
N PRO A 375 12.53 -15.22 -17.46
CA PRO A 375 11.69 -14.07 -17.17
C PRO A 375 12.44 -12.98 -16.39
N GLU A 376 12.24 -11.72 -16.74
CA GLU A 376 12.88 -10.57 -16.07
C GLU A 376 12.61 -10.55 -14.55
N ARG A 377 11.39 -10.95 -14.15
CA ARG A 377 11.00 -11.05 -12.74
C ARG A 377 11.87 -12.06 -11.96
N TYR A 378 12.31 -13.14 -12.60
CA TYR A 378 13.26 -14.09 -11.99
C TYR A 378 14.59 -13.40 -11.72
N ILE A 379 15.12 -12.69 -12.72
CA ILE A 379 16.44 -12.04 -12.67
C ILE A 379 16.44 -10.96 -11.58
N SER A 380 15.43 -10.09 -11.58
CA SER A 380 15.26 -9.04 -10.57
C SER A 380 15.19 -9.64 -9.16
N MET A 381 14.40 -10.70 -8.99
CA MET A 381 14.24 -11.33 -7.70
C MET A 381 15.52 -12.04 -7.21
N LEU A 382 16.24 -12.68 -8.11
CA LEU A 382 17.52 -13.32 -7.79
C LEU A 382 18.56 -12.28 -7.36
N ALA A 383 18.64 -11.13 -8.04
CA ALA A 383 19.54 -10.04 -7.69
C ALA A 383 19.26 -9.45 -6.29
N LYS A 384 17.99 -9.47 -5.83
CA LYS A 384 17.60 -9.05 -4.47
C LYS A 384 17.96 -10.07 -3.38
N LEU A 385 18.14 -11.34 -3.74
CA LEU A 385 18.36 -12.44 -2.79
C LEU A 385 19.84 -12.80 -2.58
N ILE A 386 20.71 -12.40 -3.50
CA ILE A 386 22.18 -12.59 -3.44
C ILE A 386 22.79 -11.41 -2.69
#